data_AF-A0A6C0B082-F1
#
_entry.id   AF-A0A6C0B082-F1
#
_cell.length_a   1.000
_cell.length_b   1.000
_cell.length_c   1.000
_cell.angle_alpha   90.00
_cell.angle_beta   90.00
_cell.angle_gamma   90.00
#
_symmetry.space_group_name_H-M   'P 1'
#
loop_
_entity.id
_entity.type
_entity.pdbx_description
1 polymer ?
#
loop_
_entity_poly.entity_id
_entity_poly.type
_entity_poly.pdbx_seq_one_letter_code
_entity_poly.pdbx_strand_id
1 'polypeptide(L)'
;MNNYEEIVGVKTRFENSTESELYSYLYSYQNKWVLPNNKSITTFIDKAIENFGLSEKFTYSDLQENYFKCLYNVFYLQQQIVKSTPDERFEEIELIFNKIYESIDYGSKILKMGSILVNSHSDESIQIKDDLGQLRFMQPNIETNSPFQNLLLYILDCIYLSGLQRYGDSLYEKIYYKDYFTHAWKEKMSIKKFIYEKTEFCQDYRQWHNLTSNASNIKNATEFLENCKDPRINDLKKDRHVFAFRNGIYNCKEKVGDDYVDHFYEYGADITKSLDIDVVASKFFNCNFNNFDDIDDWYDIPTPDFQTILEYQGFEEIVCRWVYVFIGRLFFELGELDNWQVALFLEGVAGSGKSTITKIVKKFYETCDVGVLSNNIEKTFGLSSLKDKLLFLAPEIKGDFRLEQSEFQLLIEGGDMQLPVKHRESHYMEWKIPGLFAGNEPPNYTDNSGSISRRLVVAKFNKKVYNKDPDLDYKLNKELPAIMKKAACAYLSAVNKYRGQDFWTSLPEYFRDTQRDMAQNTHSLEHFLSSGKVTIGSEYYCREKNFVQAFNDHCKECHLERHKFTTDYYLGVFGNYNITVKKGMKLKYPNTPNSPSYQGTFIFGVDLVNEMGENGTEDDF
;
A
#
# COMPACT_ATOMS: atom_id res chain seq x y z
N MET A 1 -12.29 30.00 9.04
CA MET A 1 -11.27 29.63 10.04
C MET A 1 -11.57 28.20 10.44
N ASN A 2 -10.64 27.30 10.18
CA ASN A 2 -10.91 25.87 10.20
C ASN A 2 -11.16 25.40 11.64
N ASN A 3 -12.20 24.60 11.80
CA ASN A 3 -12.59 23.89 13.02
C ASN A 3 -11.40 23.16 13.70
N TYR A 4 -10.41 22.78 12.88
CA TYR A 4 -9.16 22.13 13.25
C TYR A 4 -8.18 23.05 14.04
N GLU A 5 -8.09 24.35 13.73
CA GLU A 5 -7.14 25.28 14.37
C GLU A 5 -7.53 25.65 15.81
N GLU A 6 -8.83 25.70 16.13
CA GLU A 6 -9.32 25.93 17.51
C GLU A 6 -9.21 24.68 18.40
N ILE A 7 -9.46 23.48 17.84
CA ILE A 7 -9.34 22.19 18.55
C ILE A 7 -7.89 21.95 19.01
N VAL A 8 -6.91 22.23 18.13
CA VAL A 8 -5.47 22.17 18.46
C VAL A 8 -5.11 23.16 19.58
N GLY A 9 -5.67 24.38 19.55
CA GLY A 9 -5.43 25.39 20.57
C GLY A 9 -5.96 25.04 21.97
N VAL A 10 -7.02 24.22 22.08
CA VAL A 10 -7.57 23.76 23.37
C VAL A 10 -6.71 22.64 23.97
N LYS A 11 -6.23 21.72 23.13
CA LYS A 11 -5.40 20.59 23.56
C LYS A 11 -4.08 21.08 24.18
N THR A 12 -3.37 21.95 23.45
CA THR A 12 -2.11 22.57 23.91
C THR A 12 -2.31 23.43 25.16
N ARG A 13 -3.49 24.06 25.31
CA ARG A 13 -3.82 24.87 26.49
C ARG A 13 -3.93 24.01 27.74
N PHE A 14 -4.67 22.91 27.69
CA PHE A 14 -4.88 22.07 28.88
C PHE A 14 -3.67 21.20 29.24
N GLU A 15 -2.86 20.77 28.26
CA GLU A 15 -1.60 20.03 28.55
C GLU A 15 -0.53 20.89 29.24
N ASN A 16 -0.53 22.21 28.99
CA ASN A 16 0.43 23.14 29.60
C ASN A 16 -0.15 23.88 30.82
N SER A 17 -1.38 23.57 31.23
CA SER A 17 -2.03 24.21 32.38
C SER A 17 -1.60 23.54 33.69
N THR A 18 -1.38 24.35 34.72
CA THR A 18 -1.19 23.88 36.09
C THR A 18 -2.49 23.28 36.66
N GLU A 19 -2.39 22.45 37.70
CA GLU A 19 -3.56 21.85 38.36
C GLU A 19 -4.58 22.92 38.77
N SER A 20 -4.15 24.05 39.33
CA SER A 20 -5.04 25.17 39.70
C SER A 20 -5.75 25.81 38.51
N GLU A 21 -5.11 25.85 37.33
CA GLU A 21 -5.70 26.39 36.11
C GLU A 21 -6.74 25.41 35.54
N LEU A 22 -6.46 24.11 35.56
CA LEU A 22 -7.41 23.08 35.16
C LEU A 22 -8.70 23.13 36.01
N TYR A 23 -8.57 23.28 37.32
CA TYR A 23 -9.74 23.47 38.20
C TYR A 23 -10.48 24.79 37.93
N SER A 24 -9.75 25.88 37.64
CA SER A 24 -10.37 27.15 37.23
C SER A 24 -11.19 26.98 35.95
N TYR A 25 -10.67 26.25 34.95
CA TYR A 25 -11.42 25.89 33.75
C TYR A 25 -12.64 25.04 34.09
N LEU A 26 -12.52 24.03 34.95
CA LEU A 26 -13.64 23.19 35.36
C LEU A 26 -14.79 24.03 35.96
N TYR A 27 -14.47 24.93 36.90
CA TYR A 27 -15.46 25.82 37.49
C TYR A 27 -16.03 26.83 36.48
N SER A 28 -15.24 27.27 35.49
CA SER A 28 -15.74 28.12 34.40
C SER A 28 -16.76 27.38 33.52
N TYR A 29 -16.49 26.10 33.19
CA TYR A 29 -17.42 25.26 32.43
C TYR A 29 -18.65 24.89 33.26
N GLN A 30 -18.48 24.66 34.57
CA GLN A 30 -19.59 24.46 35.49
C GLN A 30 -20.50 25.69 35.52
N ASN A 31 -19.95 26.91 35.64
CA ASN A 31 -20.77 28.13 35.62
C ASN A 31 -21.42 28.38 34.25
N LYS A 32 -20.75 27.97 33.16
CA LYS A 32 -21.27 28.12 31.80
C LYS A 32 -22.46 27.18 31.56
N TRP A 33 -22.35 25.91 31.95
CA TRP A 33 -23.31 24.85 31.59
C TRP A 33 -24.27 24.47 32.71
N VAL A 34 -23.90 24.59 33.97
CA VAL A 34 -24.73 24.21 35.12
C VAL A 34 -25.44 25.46 35.65
N LEU A 35 -26.68 25.65 35.20
CA LEU A 35 -27.53 26.76 35.65
C LEU A 35 -28.21 26.43 37.00
N PRO A 36 -28.47 27.44 37.85
CA PRO A 36 -29.13 27.24 39.14
C PRO A 36 -30.60 26.82 38.99
N ASN A 37 -31.07 25.94 39.88
CA ASN A 37 -32.35 25.21 39.85
C ASN A 37 -33.65 26.05 39.78
N ASN A 38 -33.58 27.39 39.80
CA ASN A 38 -34.75 28.27 39.90
C ASN A 38 -35.07 29.03 38.59
N LYS A 39 -34.58 28.57 37.44
CA LYS A 39 -34.79 29.24 36.14
C LYS A 39 -35.79 28.49 35.25
N SER A 40 -36.53 29.24 34.43
CA SER A 40 -37.47 28.68 33.45
C SER A 40 -36.75 27.98 32.29
N ILE A 41 -37.40 26.98 31.69
CA ILE A 41 -36.85 26.21 30.57
C ILE A 41 -36.44 27.07 29.37
N THR A 42 -37.13 28.17 29.10
CA THR A 42 -36.79 29.14 28.04
C THR A 42 -35.40 29.75 28.27
N THR A 43 -35.08 30.09 29.52
CA THR A 43 -33.78 30.64 29.89
C THR A 43 -32.65 29.62 29.71
N PHE A 44 -32.93 28.33 29.89
CA PHE A 44 -31.98 27.26 29.60
C PHE A 44 -31.73 27.13 28.09
N ILE A 45 -32.78 27.24 27.28
CA ILE A 45 -32.70 27.19 25.81
C ILE A 45 -31.87 28.36 25.29
N ASP A 46 -32.18 29.59 25.72
CA ASP A 46 -31.45 30.80 25.31
C ASP A 46 -29.97 30.70 25.68
N LYS A 47 -29.68 30.19 26.89
CA LYS A 47 -28.30 29.98 27.34
C LYS A 47 -27.60 28.87 26.56
N ALA A 48 -28.30 27.80 26.19
CA ALA A 48 -27.73 26.74 25.36
C ALA A 48 -27.35 27.27 23.97
N ILE A 49 -28.22 28.07 23.33
CA ILE A 49 -27.93 28.73 22.04
C ILE A 49 -26.68 29.60 22.16
N GLU A 50 -26.60 30.45 23.19
CA GLU A 50 -25.44 31.30 23.47
C GLU A 50 -24.18 30.46 23.73
N ASN A 51 -24.28 29.40 24.55
CA ASN A 51 -23.16 28.58 24.96
C ASN A 51 -22.54 27.77 23.82
N PHE A 52 -23.38 27.30 22.89
CA PHE A 52 -22.98 26.67 21.63
C PHE A 52 -22.52 27.68 20.57
N GLY A 53 -22.63 28.99 20.82
CA GLY A 53 -22.23 30.04 19.86
C GLY A 53 -23.13 30.09 18.63
N LEU A 54 -24.40 29.71 18.76
CA LEU A 54 -25.36 29.66 17.66
C LEU A 54 -26.08 31.01 17.52
N SER A 55 -26.46 31.35 16.28
CA SER A 55 -27.34 32.49 16.02
C SER A 55 -28.82 32.12 16.25
N GLU A 56 -29.74 33.09 16.27
CA GLU A 56 -31.18 32.82 16.38
C GLU A 56 -31.73 31.92 15.23
N LYS A 57 -31.01 31.82 14.12
CA LYS A 57 -31.32 30.95 12.98
C LYS A 57 -30.10 30.10 12.63
N PHE A 58 -29.95 28.96 13.31
CA PHE A 58 -28.87 27.99 13.07
C PHE A 58 -29.37 26.77 12.28
N THR A 59 -28.49 26.15 11.49
CA THR A 59 -28.79 24.88 10.83
C THR A 59 -28.44 23.69 11.73
N TYR A 60 -28.97 22.51 11.39
CA TYR A 60 -28.61 21.27 12.11
C TYR A 60 -27.11 20.97 12.04
N SER A 61 -26.46 21.30 10.92
CA SER A 61 -25.01 21.14 10.76
C SER A 61 -24.24 22.02 11.74
N ASP A 62 -24.68 23.28 11.92
CA ASP A 62 -24.04 24.22 12.86
C ASP A 62 -24.19 23.75 14.31
N LEU A 63 -25.36 23.21 14.68
CA LEU A 63 -25.58 22.65 16.02
C LEU A 63 -24.70 21.41 16.25
N GLN A 64 -24.63 20.49 15.29
CA GLN A 64 -23.78 19.30 15.41
C GLN A 64 -22.31 19.68 15.55
N GLU A 65 -21.82 20.59 14.72
CA GLU A 65 -20.43 21.04 14.76
C GLU A 65 -20.06 21.62 16.12
N ASN A 66 -20.88 22.57 16.64
CA ASN A 66 -20.60 23.23 17.91
C ASN A 66 -20.85 22.33 19.13
N TYR A 67 -21.74 21.35 19.02
CA TYR A 67 -21.91 20.30 20.02
C TYR A 67 -20.64 19.45 20.17
N PHE A 68 -20.09 18.97 19.06
CA PHE A 68 -18.84 18.21 19.09
C PHE A 68 -17.67 19.03 19.64
N LYS A 69 -17.57 20.32 19.29
CA LYS A 69 -16.57 21.24 19.89
C LYS A 69 -16.69 21.32 21.42
N CYS A 70 -17.89 21.54 21.93
CA CYS A 70 -18.10 21.70 23.37
C CYS A 70 -17.82 20.41 24.12
N LEU A 71 -18.27 19.26 23.60
CA LEU A 71 -17.96 17.96 24.17
C LEU A 71 -16.46 17.67 24.17
N TYR A 72 -15.78 17.92 23.05
CA TYR A 72 -14.36 17.68 22.93
C TYR A 72 -13.57 18.46 23.98
N ASN A 73 -13.91 19.73 24.20
CA ASN A 73 -13.23 20.58 25.18
C ASN A 73 -13.42 20.09 26.62
N VAL A 74 -14.65 19.71 27.00
CA VAL A 74 -14.96 19.20 28.34
C VAL A 74 -14.32 17.83 28.57
N PHE A 75 -14.34 16.97 27.54
CA PHE A 75 -13.71 15.66 27.57
C PHE A 75 -12.20 15.75 27.76
N TYR A 76 -11.54 16.66 27.03
CA TYR A 76 -10.10 16.82 27.15
C TYR A 76 -9.70 17.37 28.53
N LEU A 77 -10.47 18.33 29.04
CA LEU A 77 -10.28 18.86 30.39
C LEU A 77 -10.43 17.77 31.46
N GLN A 78 -11.44 16.90 31.34
CA GLN A 78 -11.64 15.77 32.25
C GLN A 78 -10.44 14.82 32.23
N GLN A 79 -9.93 14.44 31.06
CA GLN A 79 -8.77 13.56 30.97
C GLN A 79 -7.54 14.13 31.69
N GLN A 80 -7.27 15.43 31.56
CA GLN A 80 -6.11 16.04 32.21
C GLN A 80 -6.30 16.10 33.74
N ILE A 81 -7.49 16.44 34.22
CA ILE A 81 -7.79 16.46 35.67
C ILE A 81 -7.72 15.04 36.26
N VAL A 82 -8.27 14.03 35.59
CA VAL A 82 -8.25 12.64 36.06
C VAL A 82 -6.82 12.11 36.22
N LYS A 83 -5.91 12.47 35.31
CA LYS A 83 -4.50 12.07 35.40
C LYS A 83 -3.76 12.66 36.59
N SER A 84 -4.17 13.85 37.07
CA SER A 84 -3.47 14.59 38.12
C SER A 84 -4.15 14.51 39.50
N THR A 85 -5.32 13.88 39.62
CA THR A 85 -6.16 13.98 40.82
C THR A 85 -6.01 12.76 41.76
N PRO A 86 -5.87 12.98 43.09
CA PRO A 86 -5.89 11.89 44.09
C PRO A 86 -7.30 11.30 44.28
N ASP A 87 -7.37 9.99 44.57
CA ASP A 87 -8.61 9.18 44.64
C ASP A 87 -9.76 9.81 45.46
N GLU A 88 -9.47 10.48 46.58
CA GLU A 88 -10.49 11.01 47.48
C GLU A 88 -11.35 12.16 46.89
N ARG A 89 -10.87 12.89 45.87
CA ARG A 89 -11.62 13.99 45.22
C ARG A 89 -12.31 13.58 43.92
N PHE A 90 -12.10 12.33 43.48
CA PHE A 90 -12.54 11.87 42.17
C PHE A 90 -14.08 11.90 42.03
N GLU A 91 -14.80 11.42 43.04
CA GLU A 91 -16.27 11.35 43.03
C GLU A 91 -16.93 12.76 42.92
N GLU A 92 -16.39 13.76 43.62
CA GLU A 92 -16.92 15.13 43.59
C GLU A 92 -16.71 15.79 42.22
N ILE A 93 -15.53 15.59 41.62
CA ILE A 93 -15.17 16.14 40.30
C ILE A 93 -15.97 15.44 39.19
N GLU A 94 -16.12 14.12 39.29
CA GLU A 94 -16.92 13.33 38.37
C GLU A 94 -18.39 13.79 38.36
N LEU A 95 -18.95 14.11 39.53
CA LEU A 95 -20.30 14.67 39.63
C LEU A 95 -20.44 16.01 38.90
N ILE A 96 -19.40 16.87 38.93
CA ILE A 96 -19.41 18.15 38.21
C ILE A 96 -19.36 17.91 36.70
N PHE A 97 -18.51 17.01 36.22
CA PHE A 97 -18.43 16.65 34.81
C PHE A 97 -19.73 16.04 34.31
N ASN A 98 -20.34 15.13 35.06
CA ASN A 98 -21.62 14.53 34.71
C ASN A 98 -22.71 15.60 34.52
N LYS A 99 -22.80 16.59 35.42
CA LYS A 99 -23.73 17.71 35.27
C LYS A 99 -23.46 18.58 34.04
N ILE A 100 -22.18 18.78 33.68
CA ILE A 100 -21.80 19.52 32.48
C ILE A 100 -22.18 18.73 31.22
N TYR A 101 -21.87 17.43 31.17
CA TYR A 101 -22.23 16.56 30.04
C TYR A 101 -23.74 16.45 29.85
N GLU A 102 -24.49 16.26 30.93
CA GLU A 102 -25.95 16.25 30.90
C GLU A 102 -26.48 17.57 30.33
N SER A 103 -25.95 18.71 30.77
CA SER A 103 -26.39 20.02 30.26
C SER A 103 -26.07 20.21 28.77
N ILE A 104 -24.88 19.80 28.31
CA ILE A 104 -24.49 19.88 26.90
C ILE A 104 -25.35 18.95 26.04
N ASP A 105 -25.51 17.69 26.44
CA ASP A 105 -26.24 16.68 25.69
C ASP A 105 -27.74 16.97 25.66
N TYR A 106 -28.37 17.24 26.80
CA TYR A 106 -29.79 17.58 26.85
C TYR A 106 -30.08 18.95 26.23
N GLY A 107 -29.17 19.92 26.36
CA GLY A 107 -29.26 21.21 25.67
C GLY A 107 -29.28 21.04 24.15
N SER A 108 -28.34 20.25 23.60
CA SER A 108 -28.29 19.93 22.17
C SER A 108 -29.55 19.18 21.70
N LYS A 109 -30.02 18.20 22.48
CA LYS A 109 -31.25 17.46 22.18
C LYS A 109 -32.50 18.36 22.13
N ILE A 110 -32.64 19.30 23.07
CA ILE A 110 -33.75 20.26 23.06
C ILE A 110 -33.68 21.19 21.85
N LEU A 111 -32.50 21.72 21.52
CA LEU A 111 -32.31 22.59 20.36
C LEU A 111 -32.55 21.86 19.04
N LYS A 112 -32.10 20.60 18.94
CA LYS A 112 -32.39 19.72 17.81
C LYS A 112 -33.89 19.50 17.66
N MET A 113 -34.57 19.13 18.75
CA MET A 113 -36.00 18.85 18.71
C MET A 113 -36.83 20.12 18.42
N GLY A 114 -36.42 21.27 18.96
CA GLY A 114 -37.01 22.57 18.66
C GLY A 114 -36.82 22.98 17.20
N SER A 115 -35.62 22.79 16.64
CA SER A 115 -35.34 23.05 15.21
C SER A 115 -36.18 22.14 14.30
N ILE A 116 -36.28 20.85 14.63
CA ILE A 116 -37.14 19.90 13.91
C ILE A 116 -38.61 20.33 13.99
N LEU A 117 -39.09 20.79 15.15
CA LEU A 117 -40.45 21.27 15.33
C LEU A 117 -40.71 22.55 14.52
N VAL A 118 -39.82 23.54 14.53
CA VAL A 118 -39.96 24.77 13.73
C VAL A 118 -39.98 24.44 12.23
N ASN A 119 -39.10 23.53 11.79
CA ASN A 119 -39.01 23.11 10.39
C ASN A 119 -40.14 22.16 9.97
N SER A 120 -40.84 21.50 10.90
CA SER A 120 -42.02 20.69 10.59
C SER A 120 -43.24 21.52 10.25
N HIS A 121 -43.19 22.83 10.47
CA HIS A 121 -44.27 23.78 10.14
C HIS A 121 -44.01 24.52 8.81
N SER A 122 -42.84 24.32 8.17
CA SER A 122 -42.54 24.84 6.83
C SER A 122 -42.75 23.76 5.78
N ASP A 123 -43.62 24.02 4.79
CA ASP A 123 -43.93 23.09 3.69
C ASP A 123 -42.72 22.74 2.79
N GLU A 124 -41.59 23.45 2.92
CA GLU A 124 -40.44 23.33 2.01
C GLU A 124 -39.36 22.32 2.43
N SER A 125 -39.47 21.63 3.57
CA SER A 125 -38.38 20.75 4.06
C SER A 125 -38.80 19.35 4.49
N ILE A 126 -39.67 18.69 3.72
CA ILE A 126 -39.76 17.21 3.75
C ILE A 126 -38.85 16.65 2.65
N GLN A 127 -37.54 16.86 2.80
CA GLN A 127 -36.53 16.03 2.16
C GLN A 127 -35.52 15.55 3.21
N ILE A 128 -36.02 14.87 4.24
CA ILE A 128 -35.19 13.94 4.99
C ILE A 128 -35.36 12.59 4.28
N LYS A 129 -34.50 12.31 3.31
CA LYS A 129 -34.34 10.96 2.75
C LYS A 129 -33.73 10.08 3.84
N ASP A 130 -34.55 9.61 4.77
CA ASP A 130 -34.14 8.65 5.77
C ASP A 130 -35.32 7.68 5.98
N ASP A 131 -35.14 6.43 5.55
CA ASP A 131 -36.16 5.37 5.42
C ASP A 131 -36.72 4.86 6.78
N LEU A 132 -36.49 5.59 7.87
CA LEU A 132 -36.78 5.15 9.25
C LEU A 132 -38.19 5.52 9.74
N GLY A 133 -38.99 6.26 8.97
CA GLY A 133 -40.43 6.45 9.21
C GLY A 133 -40.80 6.80 10.68
N GLN A 134 -41.69 6.01 11.28
CA GLN A 134 -42.16 6.18 12.67
C GLN A 134 -41.13 5.74 13.74
N LEU A 135 -40.09 4.98 13.37
CA LEU A 135 -39.08 4.46 14.30
C LEU A 135 -38.21 5.59 14.88
N ARG A 136 -38.12 6.75 14.21
CA ARG A 136 -37.38 7.93 14.69
C ARG A 136 -37.93 8.53 15.99
N PHE A 137 -39.16 8.18 16.36
CA PHE A 137 -39.85 8.70 17.55
C PHE A 137 -39.87 7.71 18.72
N MET A 138 -39.30 6.51 18.54
CA MET A 138 -39.18 5.52 19.61
C MET A 138 -37.85 5.73 20.35
N GLN A 139 -37.91 5.88 21.67
CA GLN A 139 -36.68 5.91 22.48
C GLN A 139 -36.09 4.49 22.60
N PRO A 140 -34.75 4.31 22.49
CA PRO A 140 -34.13 3.03 22.75
C PRO A 140 -34.38 2.64 24.21
N ASN A 141 -35.13 1.56 24.45
CA ASN A 141 -35.34 1.05 25.80
C ASN A 141 -34.26 0.02 26.15
N ILE A 142 -33.25 0.46 26.91
CA ILE A 142 -32.09 -0.36 27.34
C ILE A 142 -32.54 -1.59 28.15
N GLU A 143 -33.69 -1.52 28.85
CA GLU A 143 -34.23 -2.65 29.62
C GLU A 143 -34.74 -3.79 28.72
N THR A 144 -35.01 -3.50 27.44
CA THR A 144 -35.42 -4.50 26.44
C THR A 144 -34.28 -5.06 25.61
N ASN A 145 -33.04 -4.60 25.84
CA ASN A 145 -31.89 -5.09 25.09
C ASN A 145 -31.70 -6.59 25.28
N SER A 146 -31.51 -7.28 24.17
CA SER A 146 -31.10 -8.68 24.18
C SER A 146 -29.74 -8.84 24.87
N PRO A 147 -29.42 -10.02 25.43
CA PRO A 147 -28.10 -10.32 25.97
C PRO A 147 -26.96 -10.02 24.98
N PHE A 148 -27.18 -10.25 23.69
CA PHE A 148 -26.22 -9.96 22.63
C PHE A 148 -25.96 -8.45 22.46
N GLN A 149 -27.00 -7.61 22.50
CA GLN A 149 -26.84 -6.16 22.42
C GLN A 149 -26.10 -5.61 23.64
N ASN A 150 -26.41 -6.12 24.84
CA ASN A 150 -25.72 -5.73 26.07
C ASN A 150 -24.24 -6.13 26.04
N LEU A 151 -23.91 -7.31 25.48
CA LEU A 151 -22.52 -7.72 25.24
C LEU A 151 -21.81 -6.75 24.29
N LEU A 152 -22.42 -6.39 23.15
CA LEU A 152 -21.79 -5.51 22.16
C LEU A 152 -21.49 -4.12 22.75
N LEU A 153 -22.44 -3.53 23.46
CA LEU A 153 -22.25 -2.23 24.11
C LEU A 153 -21.10 -2.29 25.13
N TYR A 154 -21.07 -3.32 25.97
CA TYR A 154 -20.00 -3.52 26.95
C TYR A 154 -18.62 -3.67 26.29
N ILE A 155 -18.51 -4.48 25.23
CA ILE A 155 -17.24 -4.68 24.53
C ILE A 155 -16.77 -3.38 23.84
N LEU A 156 -17.68 -2.64 23.20
CA LEU A 156 -17.37 -1.35 22.58
C LEU A 156 -16.85 -0.34 23.62
N ASP A 157 -17.48 -0.29 24.79
CA ASP A 157 -17.02 0.57 25.88
C ASP A 157 -15.66 0.13 26.43
N CYS A 158 -15.42 -1.18 26.56
CA CYS A 158 -14.10 -1.70 26.95
C CYS A 158 -13.00 -1.33 25.95
N ILE A 159 -13.27 -1.43 24.65
CA ILE A 159 -12.34 -1.04 23.59
C ILE A 159 -12.03 0.44 23.67
N TYR A 160 -13.08 1.26 23.84
CA TYR A 160 -12.97 2.71 23.97
C TYR A 160 -12.15 3.13 25.19
N LEU A 161 -12.47 2.60 26.37
CA LEU A 161 -11.75 2.88 27.62
C LEU A 161 -10.28 2.45 27.57
N SER A 162 -9.98 1.40 26.80
CA SER A 162 -8.61 0.91 26.60
C SER A 162 -7.83 1.75 25.57
N GLY A 163 -8.48 2.68 24.86
CA GLY A 163 -7.86 3.47 23.79
C GLY A 163 -7.44 2.66 22.56
N LEU A 164 -7.99 1.46 22.38
CA LEU A 164 -7.63 0.55 21.28
C LEU A 164 -8.37 0.93 20.00
N GLN A 165 -7.73 0.70 18.85
CA GLN A 165 -8.33 0.92 17.53
C GLN A 165 -8.22 -0.34 16.67
N ARG A 166 -9.04 -0.43 15.63
CA ARG A 166 -9.16 -1.62 14.78
C ARG A 166 -8.24 -1.52 13.56
N TYR A 167 -7.57 -2.62 13.24
CA TYR A 167 -6.92 -2.81 11.95
C TYR A 167 -7.09 -4.27 11.52
N GLY A 168 -7.89 -4.49 10.48
CA GLY A 168 -8.32 -5.82 10.08
C GLY A 168 -9.15 -6.50 11.17
N ASP A 169 -8.72 -7.70 11.58
CA ASP A 169 -9.36 -8.55 12.59
C ASP A 169 -8.82 -8.33 14.02
N SER A 170 -7.95 -7.32 14.18
CA SER A 170 -7.12 -7.16 15.38
C SER A 170 -7.19 -5.75 15.95
N LEU A 171 -6.95 -5.66 17.26
CA LEU A 171 -6.94 -4.42 18.03
C LEU A 171 -5.51 -3.97 18.29
N TYR A 172 -5.29 -2.67 18.11
CA TYR A 172 -3.99 -2.04 18.14
C TYR A 172 -3.93 -0.97 19.23
N GLU A 173 -2.77 -0.82 19.86
CA GLU A 173 -2.48 0.20 20.85
C GLU A 173 -1.45 1.22 20.34
N LYS A 174 -1.57 2.47 20.80
CA LYS A 174 -0.64 3.55 20.43
C LYS A 174 0.75 3.27 20.96
N ILE A 175 1.77 3.55 20.15
CA ILE A 175 3.16 3.53 20.59
C ILE A 175 3.55 4.94 21.03
N TYR A 176 4.09 5.04 22.25
CA TYR A 176 4.67 6.27 22.77
C TYR A 176 6.18 6.09 22.97
N TYR A 177 6.96 7.12 22.68
CA TYR A 177 8.39 7.16 22.97
C TYR A 177 8.75 8.48 23.63
N LYS A 178 9.24 8.43 24.88
CA LYS A 178 9.57 9.62 25.68
C LYS A 178 8.44 10.66 25.66
N ASP A 179 7.22 10.20 25.95
CA ASP A 179 5.98 10.98 26.01
C ASP A 179 5.44 11.52 24.67
N TYR A 180 6.15 11.32 23.56
CA TYR A 180 5.63 11.62 22.22
C TYR A 180 4.85 10.45 21.65
N PHE A 181 3.67 10.74 21.09
CA PHE A 181 2.96 9.78 20.25
C PHE A 181 3.72 9.64 18.93
N THR A 182 4.13 8.42 18.59
CA THR A 182 4.97 8.17 17.41
C THR A 182 4.16 8.04 16.12
N HIS A 183 2.85 8.29 16.14
CA HIS A 183 1.91 8.02 15.05
C HIS A 183 1.79 6.54 14.66
N ALA A 184 2.53 5.65 15.32
CA ALA A 184 2.52 4.22 15.06
C ALA A 184 1.69 3.46 16.10
N TRP A 185 1.24 2.30 15.66
CA TRP A 185 0.36 1.43 16.42
C TRP A 185 0.88 0.01 16.43
N LYS A 186 0.79 -0.67 17.57
CA LYS A 186 1.24 -2.04 17.75
C LYS A 186 0.05 -2.97 17.93
N GLU A 187 0.08 -4.13 17.27
CA GLU A 187 -0.90 -5.18 17.49
C GLU A 187 -0.85 -5.65 18.95
N LYS A 188 -2.00 -5.60 19.63
CA LYS A 188 -2.15 -6.07 21.01
C LYS A 188 -2.73 -7.47 21.06
N MET A 189 -3.85 -7.68 20.36
CA MET A 189 -4.55 -8.97 20.26
C MET A 189 -5.65 -8.95 19.20
N SER A 190 -6.12 -10.12 18.77
CA SER A 190 -7.30 -10.22 17.91
C SER A 190 -8.59 -9.84 18.64
N ILE A 191 -9.59 -9.33 17.89
CA ILE A 191 -10.91 -8.96 18.44
C ILE A 191 -11.54 -10.14 19.17
N LYS A 192 -11.43 -11.34 18.59
CA LYS A 192 -11.95 -12.58 19.19
C LYS A 192 -11.30 -12.86 20.55
N LYS A 193 -9.97 -12.72 20.68
CA LYS A 193 -9.26 -12.93 21.94
C LYS A 193 -9.66 -11.88 22.97
N PHE A 194 -9.82 -10.63 22.56
CA PHE A 194 -10.27 -9.53 23.42
C PHE A 194 -11.66 -9.80 24.01
N ILE A 195 -12.61 -10.30 23.20
CA ILE A 195 -13.94 -10.68 23.69
C ILE A 195 -13.82 -11.72 24.80
N TYR A 196 -13.04 -12.78 24.59
CA TYR A 196 -12.86 -13.82 25.62
C TYR A 196 -12.23 -13.28 26.90
N GLU A 197 -11.20 -12.44 26.79
CA GLU A 197 -10.53 -11.84 27.96
C GLU A 197 -11.48 -10.99 28.80
N LYS A 198 -12.39 -10.23 28.16
CA LYS A 198 -13.36 -9.35 28.85
C LYS A 198 -14.63 -10.04 29.34
N THR A 199 -14.81 -11.33 29.02
CA THR A 199 -16.02 -12.11 29.32
C THR A 199 -15.72 -13.39 30.11
N GLU A 200 -14.54 -13.47 30.74
CA GLU A 200 -14.19 -14.59 31.60
C GLU A 200 -15.16 -14.69 32.79
N PHE A 201 -15.64 -15.91 33.07
CA PHE A 201 -16.62 -16.18 34.14
C PHE A 201 -16.18 -15.60 35.50
N CYS A 202 -14.90 -15.72 35.81
CA CYS A 202 -14.34 -15.25 37.08
C CYS A 202 -14.19 -13.73 37.17
N GLN A 203 -14.23 -13.02 36.04
CA GLN A 203 -14.08 -11.56 35.98
C GLN A 203 -15.44 -10.86 35.89
N ASP A 204 -16.33 -11.34 35.00
CA ASP A 204 -17.66 -10.76 34.82
C ASP A 204 -18.69 -11.84 34.47
N TYR A 205 -19.40 -12.33 35.49
CA TYR A 205 -20.46 -13.32 35.33
C TYR A 205 -21.57 -12.85 34.39
N ARG A 206 -21.92 -11.56 34.42
CA ARG A 206 -23.02 -11.00 33.62
C ARG A 206 -22.65 -11.05 32.14
N GLN A 207 -21.42 -10.70 31.80
CA GLN A 207 -20.97 -10.71 30.42
C GLN A 207 -20.65 -12.12 29.92
N TRP A 208 -20.17 -13.01 30.80
CA TRP A 208 -20.11 -14.44 30.50
C TRP A 208 -21.50 -15.01 30.19
N HIS A 209 -22.52 -14.65 30.96
CA HIS A 209 -23.90 -15.06 30.69
C HIS A 209 -24.42 -14.50 29.36
N ASN A 210 -24.16 -13.22 29.08
CA ASN A 210 -24.54 -12.61 27.81
C ASN A 210 -23.89 -13.31 26.62
N LEU A 211 -22.59 -13.61 26.72
CA LEU A 211 -21.84 -14.32 25.69
C LEU A 211 -22.38 -15.75 25.46
N THR A 212 -22.66 -16.48 26.53
CA THR A 212 -23.07 -17.90 26.48
C THR A 212 -24.57 -18.11 26.25
N SER A 213 -25.37 -17.05 26.27
CA SER A 213 -26.82 -17.11 25.99
C SER A 213 -27.17 -17.71 24.63
N ASN A 214 -26.27 -17.60 23.64
CA ASN A 214 -26.38 -18.29 22.36
C ASN A 214 -24.98 -18.65 21.85
N ALA A 215 -24.79 -19.90 21.40
CA ALA A 215 -23.52 -20.41 20.92
C ALA A 215 -22.92 -19.60 19.74
N SER A 216 -23.76 -18.90 18.97
CA SER A 216 -23.31 -18.08 17.83
C SER A 216 -22.85 -16.66 18.22
N ASN A 217 -23.08 -16.22 19.47
CA ASN A 217 -22.80 -14.85 19.88
C ASN A 217 -21.35 -14.44 19.70
N ILE A 218 -20.39 -15.34 19.98
CA ILE A 218 -18.95 -15.04 19.83
C ILE A 218 -18.63 -14.75 18.36
N LYS A 219 -19.12 -15.60 17.45
CA LYS A 219 -18.90 -15.44 16.01
C LYS A 219 -19.55 -14.14 15.52
N ASN A 220 -20.81 -13.93 15.87
CA ASN A 220 -21.57 -12.76 15.45
C ASN A 220 -21.01 -11.46 16.03
N ALA A 221 -20.54 -11.46 17.27
CA ALA A 221 -19.91 -10.30 17.90
C ALA A 221 -18.56 -9.98 17.25
N THR A 222 -17.76 -11.00 16.93
CA THR A 222 -16.49 -10.81 16.21
C THR A 222 -16.75 -10.20 14.84
N GLU A 223 -17.64 -10.80 14.05
CA GLU A 223 -17.98 -10.30 12.70
C GLU A 223 -18.61 -8.90 12.74
N PHE A 224 -19.43 -8.59 13.75
CA PHE A 224 -19.97 -7.25 13.95
C PHE A 224 -18.86 -6.24 14.26
N LEU A 225 -17.98 -6.55 15.23
CA LEU A 225 -16.90 -5.65 15.64
C LEU A 225 -15.81 -5.49 14.56
N GLU A 226 -15.66 -6.43 13.64
CA GLU A 226 -14.77 -6.31 12.47
C GLU A 226 -15.28 -5.32 11.43
N ASN A 227 -16.60 -5.13 11.32
CA ASN A 227 -17.23 -4.38 10.21
C ASN A 227 -18.04 -3.15 10.66
N CYS A 228 -18.29 -2.99 11.95
CA CYS A 228 -19.10 -1.89 12.46
C CYS A 228 -18.45 -0.52 12.21
N LYS A 229 -19.29 0.51 12.07
CA LYS A 229 -18.88 1.92 12.04
C LYS A 229 -19.36 2.57 13.33
N ASP A 230 -18.49 2.64 14.33
CA ASP A 230 -18.78 3.22 15.63
C ASP A 230 -17.61 4.11 16.07
N PRO A 231 -17.83 5.37 16.50
CA PRO A 231 -16.75 6.28 16.91
C PRO A 231 -15.84 5.74 18.02
N ARG A 232 -16.31 4.75 18.80
CA ARG A 232 -15.55 4.09 19.86
C ARG A 232 -14.46 3.14 19.32
N ILE A 233 -14.58 2.70 18.08
CA ILE A 233 -13.66 1.78 17.41
C ILE A 233 -13.46 2.21 15.95
N ASN A 234 -12.41 2.99 15.69
CA ASN A 234 -12.08 3.47 14.36
C ASN A 234 -11.14 2.52 13.64
N ASP A 235 -11.27 2.48 12.32
CA ASP A 235 -10.33 1.80 11.43
C ASP A 235 -9.05 2.61 11.27
N LEU A 236 -7.93 2.03 11.66
CA LEU A 236 -6.61 2.58 11.37
C LEU A 236 -6.34 2.49 9.87
N LYS A 237 -6.04 3.63 9.24
CA LYS A 237 -5.60 3.69 7.85
C LYS A 237 -4.14 4.06 7.81
N LYS A 238 -3.28 3.04 7.74
CA LYS A 238 -1.83 3.24 7.63
C LYS A 238 -1.51 4.01 6.36
N ASP A 239 -0.69 5.05 6.51
CA ASP A 239 -0.08 5.75 5.41
C ASP A 239 1.20 5.01 5.01
N ARG A 240 1.23 4.52 3.76
CA ARG A 240 2.33 3.73 3.21
C ARG A 240 3.64 4.52 3.10
N HIS A 241 3.56 5.85 3.05
CA HIS A 241 4.70 6.74 2.88
C HIS A 241 5.35 7.15 4.21
N VAL A 242 4.65 6.91 5.33
CA VAL A 242 5.03 7.42 6.65
C VAL A 242 5.56 6.31 7.55
N PHE A 243 6.75 6.51 8.11
CA PHE A 243 7.45 5.56 8.98
C PHE A 243 7.90 6.24 10.28
N ALA A 244 7.67 5.60 11.42
CA ALA A 244 7.98 6.16 12.73
C ALA A 244 9.30 5.61 13.29
N PHE A 245 10.09 6.48 13.90
CA PHE A 245 11.37 6.17 14.54
C PHE A 245 11.39 6.72 15.97
N ARG A 246 12.46 6.46 16.74
CA ARG A 246 12.62 6.96 18.12
C ARG A 246 12.81 8.47 18.21
N ASN A 247 13.34 9.10 17.18
CA ASN A 247 13.65 10.54 17.15
C ASN A 247 12.74 11.36 16.23
N GLY A 248 11.84 10.73 15.48
CA GLY A 248 10.93 11.45 14.59
C GLY A 248 10.15 10.55 13.66
N ILE A 249 9.51 11.17 12.67
CA ILE A 249 8.68 10.54 11.64
C ILE A 249 9.29 10.84 10.28
N TYR A 250 9.54 9.79 9.51
CA TYR A 250 10.03 9.89 8.15
C TYR A 250 8.87 9.74 7.15
N ASN A 251 8.64 10.78 6.35
CA ASN A 251 7.69 10.77 5.25
C ASN A 251 8.47 10.69 3.93
N CYS A 252 8.33 9.59 3.19
CA CYS A 252 9.01 9.43 1.90
C CYS A 252 8.31 10.15 0.74
N LYS A 253 7.21 10.89 0.99
CA LYS A 253 6.47 11.61 -0.04
C LYS A 253 5.98 12.96 0.47
N GLU A 254 6.66 14.01 0.03
CA GLU A 254 6.23 15.39 0.20
C GLU A 254 6.37 16.15 -1.12
N LYS A 255 5.38 17.00 -1.41
CA LYS A 255 5.39 17.80 -2.64
C LYS A 255 5.94 19.18 -2.33
N VAL A 256 7.08 19.53 -2.92
CA VAL A 256 7.72 20.84 -2.79
C VAL A 256 7.80 21.48 -4.17
N GLY A 257 6.91 22.43 -4.44
CA GLY A 257 6.75 22.98 -5.80
C GLY A 257 6.21 21.92 -6.76
N ASP A 258 6.93 21.66 -7.85
CA ASP A 258 6.59 20.64 -8.87
C ASP A 258 7.27 19.29 -8.64
N ASP A 259 8.24 19.25 -7.72
CA ASP A 259 9.05 18.09 -7.39
C ASP A 259 8.52 17.35 -6.15
N TYR A 260 8.80 16.06 -6.10
CA TYR A 260 8.56 15.24 -4.91
C TYR A 260 9.88 14.98 -4.18
N VAL A 261 9.88 15.21 -2.87
CA VAL A 261 11.02 15.00 -1.97
C VAL A 261 10.56 14.21 -0.74
N ASP A 262 11.50 13.65 -0.01
CA ASP A 262 11.24 13.06 1.29
C ASP A 262 11.53 14.07 2.41
N HIS A 263 10.93 13.87 3.57
CA HIS A 263 11.08 14.76 4.72
C HIS A 263 11.11 13.98 6.03
N PHE A 264 11.93 14.45 6.98
CA PHE A 264 12.01 13.89 8.32
C PHE A 264 11.59 14.92 9.35
N TYR A 265 10.54 14.60 10.11
CA TYR A 265 9.99 15.45 11.16
C TYR A 265 10.49 14.98 12.52
N GLU A 266 11.34 15.76 13.18
CA GLU A 266 11.82 15.44 14.52
C GLU A 266 10.72 15.64 15.58
N TYR A 267 10.75 14.82 16.64
CA TYR A 267 9.85 15.00 17.79
C TYR A 267 10.17 16.32 18.49
N GLY A 268 9.17 17.20 18.59
CA GLY A 268 9.34 18.54 19.16
C GLY A 268 8.61 19.59 18.31
N ALA A 269 9.31 20.65 17.92
CA ALA A 269 8.71 21.79 17.23
C ALA A 269 8.17 21.45 15.82
N ASP A 270 8.82 20.53 15.10
CA ASP A 270 8.54 20.26 13.68
C ASP A 270 7.27 19.40 13.49
N ILE A 271 7.06 18.40 14.34
CA ILE A 271 5.88 17.53 14.28
C ILE A 271 4.57 18.28 14.55
N THR A 272 4.60 19.32 15.39
CA THR A 272 3.38 20.07 15.77
C THR A 272 2.86 21.01 14.68
N LYS A 273 3.65 21.29 13.63
CA LYS A 273 3.30 22.25 12.58
C LYS A 273 2.95 21.62 11.23
N SER A 274 3.36 20.38 10.98
CA SER A 274 3.41 19.85 9.61
C SER A 274 2.70 18.51 9.38
N LEU A 275 2.58 17.65 10.41
CA LEU A 275 1.89 16.36 10.26
C LEU A 275 0.53 16.37 10.97
N ASP A 276 -0.52 15.94 10.27
CA ASP A 276 -1.86 15.76 10.84
C ASP A 276 -1.82 14.65 11.91
N ILE A 277 -2.51 14.86 13.04
CA ILE A 277 -2.56 13.90 14.16
C ILE A 277 -3.23 12.57 13.78
N ASP A 278 -4.04 12.58 12.73
CA ASP A 278 -4.75 11.41 12.22
C ASP A 278 -3.87 10.55 11.30
N VAL A 279 -2.68 11.02 10.93
CA VAL A 279 -1.72 10.22 10.16
C VAL A 279 -1.29 9.02 11.00
N VAL A 280 -1.47 7.83 10.43
CA VAL A 280 -1.05 6.55 11.02
C VAL A 280 0.20 6.08 10.29
N ALA A 281 1.34 6.05 10.96
CA ALA A 281 2.57 5.52 10.39
C ALA A 281 2.41 4.02 10.08
N SER A 282 2.98 3.61 8.94
CA SER A 282 2.96 2.21 8.49
C SER A 282 3.64 1.26 9.46
N LYS A 283 4.75 1.70 10.08
CA LYS A 283 5.57 0.88 10.97
C LYS A 283 6.38 1.74 11.93
N PHE A 284 6.58 1.23 13.15
CA PHE A 284 7.54 1.78 14.11
C PHE A 284 8.86 1.00 14.09
N PHE A 285 9.95 1.71 13.83
CA PHE A 285 11.30 1.19 13.94
C PHE A 285 11.91 1.63 15.26
N ASN A 286 12.31 0.65 16.08
CA ASN A 286 12.89 0.90 17.40
C ASN A 286 14.37 1.29 17.31
N CYS A 287 14.70 2.30 16.50
CA CYS A 287 16.01 2.89 16.31
C CYS A 287 15.88 4.39 15.97
N ASN A 288 17.01 5.11 15.92
CA ASN A 288 17.04 6.49 15.46
C ASN A 288 17.17 6.52 13.93
N PHE A 289 16.56 7.52 13.31
CA PHE A 289 16.70 7.85 11.90
C PHE A 289 17.74 8.96 11.71
N ASN A 290 18.51 8.88 10.63
CA ASN A 290 19.40 9.96 10.20
C ASN A 290 18.90 10.42 8.83
N ASN A 291 18.62 11.71 8.68
CA ASN A 291 18.15 12.27 7.41
C ASN A 291 19.28 12.52 6.40
N PHE A 292 20.54 12.46 6.84
CA PHE A 292 21.74 12.67 6.03
C PHE A 292 21.73 14.01 5.28
N ASP A 293 21.37 15.11 5.97
CA ASP A 293 21.28 16.44 5.39
C ASP A 293 22.60 16.97 4.80
N ASP A 294 23.74 16.41 5.25
CA ASP A 294 25.08 16.77 4.78
C ASP A 294 25.51 16.05 3.48
N ILE A 295 24.68 15.17 2.91
CA ILE A 295 24.99 14.38 1.71
C ILE A 295 24.23 14.92 0.49
N ASP A 296 24.96 15.37 -0.53
CA ASP A 296 24.37 15.93 -1.76
C ASP A 296 23.76 14.85 -2.68
N ASP A 297 24.51 13.76 -2.96
CA ASP A 297 24.02 12.65 -3.77
C ASP A 297 23.50 11.53 -2.87
N TRP A 298 22.21 11.20 -3.02
CA TRP A 298 21.58 10.11 -2.27
C TRP A 298 22.33 8.78 -2.39
N TYR A 299 23.10 8.55 -3.46
CA TYR A 299 23.86 7.33 -3.64
C TYR A 299 25.02 7.19 -2.64
N ASP A 300 25.51 8.29 -2.07
CA ASP A 300 26.60 8.29 -1.09
C ASP A 300 26.11 7.99 0.34
N ILE A 301 24.79 7.87 0.56
CA ILE A 301 24.23 7.41 1.83
C ILE A 301 24.82 6.03 2.18
N PRO A 302 25.42 5.87 3.38
CA PRO A 302 26.20 4.69 3.73
C PRO A 302 25.29 3.49 4.00
N THR A 303 25.34 2.53 3.10
CA THR A 303 24.72 1.21 3.24
C THR A 303 25.71 0.11 2.82
N PRO A 304 26.91 0.04 3.43
CA PRO A 304 28.01 -0.80 2.94
C PRO A 304 27.64 -2.29 2.84
N ASP A 305 26.91 -2.84 3.81
CA ASP A 305 26.54 -4.26 3.78
C ASP A 305 25.49 -4.56 2.69
N PHE A 306 24.51 -3.66 2.49
CA PHE A 306 23.56 -3.81 1.39
C PHE A 306 24.22 -3.58 0.02
N GLN A 307 25.05 -2.55 -0.09
CA GLN A 307 25.77 -2.17 -1.31
C GLN A 307 26.70 -3.30 -1.77
N THR A 308 27.39 -3.95 -0.83
CA THR A 308 28.27 -5.10 -1.12
C THR A 308 27.51 -6.24 -1.80
N ILE A 309 26.20 -6.43 -1.55
CA ILE A 309 25.40 -7.46 -2.23
C ILE A 309 25.34 -7.21 -3.73
N LEU A 310 25.21 -5.94 -4.15
CA LEU A 310 25.12 -5.53 -5.54
C LEU A 310 26.50 -5.53 -6.21
N GLU A 311 27.50 -4.99 -5.52
CA GLU A 311 28.89 -4.94 -5.99
C GLU A 311 29.50 -6.34 -6.14
N TYR A 312 29.16 -7.27 -5.26
CA TYR A 312 29.59 -8.67 -5.37
C TYR A 312 29.11 -9.30 -6.68
N GLN A 313 27.92 -8.91 -7.19
CA GLN A 313 27.44 -9.34 -8.50
C GLN A 313 28.21 -8.69 -9.65
N GLY A 314 28.96 -7.61 -9.40
CA GLY A 314 29.69 -6.84 -10.41
C GLY A 314 28.80 -5.84 -11.14
N PHE A 315 27.72 -5.38 -10.51
CA PHE A 315 26.92 -4.30 -11.05
C PHE A 315 27.70 -2.99 -11.02
N GLU A 316 27.67 -2.28 -12.14
CA GLU A 316 28.17 -0.91 -12.22
C GLU A 316 27.29 0.03 -11.38
N GLU A 317 27.85 1.16 -10.98
CA GLU A 317 27.17 2.15 -10.15
C GLU A 317 25.79 2.53 -10.70
N ILE A 318 25.69 2.76 -12.01
CA ILE A 318 24.43 3.14 -12.65
C ILE A 318 23.37 2.04 -12.54
N VAL A 319 23.77 0.76 -12.58
CA VAL A 319 22.88 -0.39 -12.40
C VAL A 319 22.45 -0.46 -10.93
N CYS A 320 23.39 -0.30 -9.99
CA CYS A 320 23.10 -0.23 -8.56
C CYS A 320 22.09 0.87 -8.23
N ARG A 321 22.27 2.07 -8.82
CA ARG A 321 21.34 3.20 -8.65
C ARG A 321 19.92 2.81 -9.04
N TRP A 322 19.74 2.17 -10.20
CA TRP A 322 18.42 1.72 -10.64
C TRP A 322 17.84 0.61 -9.76
N VAL A 323 18.66 -0.28 -9.19
CA VAL A 323 18.17 -1.23 -8.19
C VAL A 323 17.60 -0.51 -6.96
N TYR A 324 18.25 0.55 -6.46
CA TYR A 324 17.69 1.38 -5.39
C TYR A 324 16.40 2.11 -5.80
N VAL A 325 16.31 2.62 -7.04
CA VAL A 325 15.09 3.21 -7.59
C VAL A 325 13.92 2.23 -7.50
N PHE A 326 14.12 0.99 -7.91
CA PHE A 326 13.07 -0.04 -7.85
C PHE A 326 12.70 -0.42 -6.42
N ILE A 327 13.67 -0.47 -5.51
CA ILE A 327 13.40 -0.74 -4.08
C ILE A 327 12.60 0.42 -3.47
N GLY A 328 12.94 1.66 -3.81
CA GLY A 328 12.24 2.86 -3.33
C GLY A 328 10.82 2.96 -3.86
N ARG A 329 10.61 2.56 -5.12
CA ARG A 329 9.29 2.50 -5.75
C ARG A 329 8.30 1.63 -4.96
N LEU A 330 8.77 0.65 -4.18
CA LEU A 330 7.91 -0.20 -3.35
C LEU A 330 7.23 0.57 -2.20
N PHE A 331 7.70 1.77 -1.87
CA PHE A 331 7.02 2.65 -0.92
C PHE A 331 5.77 3.32 -1.49
N PHE A 332 5.53 3.22 -2.79
CA PHE A 332 4.47 3.93 -3.52
C PHE A 332 3.50 2.95 -4.20
N GLU A 333 2.27 3.39 -4.41
CA GLU A 333 1.31 2.66 -5.25
C GLU A 333 1.78 2.64 -6.71
N LEU A 334 1.41 1.58 -7.43
CA LEU A 334 1.56 1.56 -8.88
C LEU A 334 0.74 2.70 -9.49
N GLY A 335 1.33 3.45 -10.43
CA GLY A 335 0.65 4.59 -11.04
C GLY A 335 0.67 5.88 -10.20
N GLU A 336 1.24 5.86 -8.99
CA GLU A 336 1.15 7.00 -8.07
C GLU A 336 1.95 8.22 -8.53
N LEU A 337 3.24 8.02 -8.83
CA LEU A 337 4.14 9.07 -9.30
C LEU A 337 4.74 8.78 -10.69
N ASP A 338 4.70 7.53 -11.14
CA ASP A 338 5.16 7.07 -12.45
C ASP A 338 4.10 6.20 -13.15
N ASN A 339 4.22 6.07 -14.47
CA ASN A 339 3.46 5.11 -15.27
C ASN A 339 4.41 4.18 -16.04
N TRP A 340 5.47 3.69 -15.39
CA TRP A 340 6.49 2.88 -16.06
C TRP A 340 6.01 1.48 -16.43
N GLN A 341 5.00 0.96 -15.74
CA GLN A 341 4.40 -0.36 -16.01
C GLN A 341 5.42 -1.52 -16.04
N VAL A 342 6.42 -1.45 -15.16
CA VAL A 342 7.47 -2.47 -15.00
C VAL A 342 7.61 -2.94 -13.56
N ALA A 343 8.20 -4.11 -13.37
CA ALA A 343 8.62 -4.63 -12.07
C ALA A 343 10.07 -5.14 -12.13
N LEU A 344 10.78 -5.02 -11.01
CA LEU A 344 12.12 -5.57 -10.85
C LEU A 344 12.04 -7.09 -10.65
N PHE A 345 12.82 -7.81 -11.43
CA PHE A 345 13.02 -9.25 -11.32
C PHE A 345 14.48 -9.56 -10.99
N LEU A 346 14.72 -10.10 -9.79
CA LEU A 346 16.03 -10.59 -9.37
C LEU A 346 16.20 -12.02 -9.90
N GLU A 347 16.97 -12.20 -10.97
CA GLU A 347 17.22 -13.52 -11.57
C GLU A 347 18.59 -14.04 -11.16
N GLY A 348 18.75 -15.34 -10.95
CA GLY A 348 20.08 -15.97 -10.98
C GLY A 348 20.23 -17.16 -10.05
N VAL A 349 21.45 -17.59 -9.76
CA VAL A 349 21.69 -18.86 -9.06
C VAL A 349 21.37 -18.84 -7.56
N ALA A 350 21.11 -20.00 -6.96
CA ALA A 350 20.88 -20.10 -5.52
C ALA A 350 22.11 -19.65 -4.71
N GLY A 351 21.86 -18.87 -3.64
CA GLY A 351 22.93 -18.35 -2.78
C GLY A 351 23.71 -17.16 -3.34
N SER A 352 23.14 -16.42 -4.30
CA SER A 352 23.75 -15.19 -4.85
C SER A 352 23.36 -13.89 -4.14
N GLY A 353 22.50 -13.93 -3.12
CA GLY A 353 22.11 -12.74 -2.34
C GLY A 353 20.70 -12.20 -2.62
N LYS A 354 20.00 -12.70 -3.66
CA LYS A 354 18.61 -12.31 -3.98
C LYS A 354 17.65 -12.40 -2.78
N SER A 355 17.67 -13.54 -2.08
CA SER A 355 16.80 -13.76 -0.92
C SER A 355 17.15 -12.84 0.25
N THR A 356 18.36 -12.27 0.29
CA THR A 356 18.73 -11.28 1.29
C THR A 356 18.04 -9.95 0.99
N ILE A 357 18.01 -9.52 -0.28
CA ILE A 357 17.28 -8.31 -0.70
C ILE A 357 15.78 -8.45 -0.40
N THR A 358 15.15 -9.57 -0.78
CA THR A 358 13.71 -9.77 -0.50
C THR A 358 13.40 -9.80 1.01
N LYS A 359 14.31 -10.34 1.84
CA LYS A 359 14.19 -10.29 3.31
C LYS A 359 14.28 -8.87 3.86
N ILE A 360 15.11 -8.00 3.29
CA ILE A 360 15.22 -6.60 3.71
C ILE A 360 13.96 -5.82 3.31
N VAL A 361 13.50 -5.97 2.08
CA VAL A 361 12.26 -5.34 1.62
C VAL A 361 11.06 -5.78 2.46
N LYS A 362 10.99 -7.06 2.85
CA LYS A 362 9.94 -7.56 3.78
C LYS A 362 9.92 -6.79 5.11
N LYS A 363 11.06 -6.26 5.57
CA LYS A 363 11.19 -5.56 6.85
C LYS A 363 10.75 -4.09 6.79
N PHE A 364 10.48 -3.53 5.60
CA PHE A 364 9.98 -2.15 5.45
C PHE A 364 8.59 -1.94 6.08
N TYR A 365 7.70 -2.92 5.93
CA TYR A 365 6.35 -2.89 6.49
C TYR A 365 6.15 -3.97 7.56
N GLU A 366 5.00 -3.96 8.24
CA GLU A 366 4.65 -5.04 9.16
C GLU A 366 4.35 -6.34 8.41
N THR A 367 4.53 -7.47 9.07
CA THR A 367 4.30 -8.78 8.44
C THR A 367 2.87 -8.97 7.94
N CYS A 368 1.90 -8.36 8.61
CA CYS A 368 0.50 -8.35 8.19
C CYS A 368 0.24 -7.50 6.94
N ASP A 369 1.13 -6.56 6.61
CA ASP A 369 0.99 -5.65 5.46
C ASP A 369 1.78 -6.12 4.22
N VAL A 370 2.59 -7.17 4.36
CA VAL A 370 3.41 -7.73 3.26
C VAL A 370 2.79 -9.03 2.74
N GLY A 371 2.36 -9.01 1.49
CA GLY A 371 1.90 -10.20 0.78
C GLY A 371 3.06 -11.09 0.29
N VAL A 372 2.82 -12.40 0.21
CA VAL A 372 3.79 -13.35 -0.38
C VAL A 372 3.11 -14.10 -1.52
N LEU A 373 3.63 -13.90 -2.72
CA LEU A 373 3.20 -14.56 -3.94
C LEU A 373 4.08 -15.79 -4.18
N SER A 374 3.54 -16.97 -3.88
CA SER A 374 4.26 -18.23 -4.07
C SER A 374 4.18 -18.72 -5.52
N ASN A 375 5.17 -19.51 -5.95
CA ASN A 375 5.15 -20.11 -7.30
C ASN A 375 3.91 -20.98 -7.55
N ASN A 376 3.44 -21.66 -6.50
CA ASN A 376 2.28 -22.55 -6.52
C ASN A 376 0.99 -21.83 -6.11
N ILE A 377 0.84 -20.55 -6.45
CA ILE A 377 -0.36 -19.79 -6.15
C ILE A 377 -1.63 -20.54 -6.60
N GLU A 378 -2.66 -20.51 -5.77
CA GLU A 378 -3.97 -21.06 -6.11
C GLU A 378 -4.62 -20.18 -7.19
N LYS A 379 -5.01 -20.79 -8.30
CA LYS A 379 -5.51 -20.07 -9.49
C LYS A 379 -6.74 -19.21 -9.22
N THR A 380 -7.63 -19.62 -8.31
CA THR A 380 -8.92 -18.94 -8.12
C THR A 380 -8.87 -17.85 -7.05
N PHE A 381 -8.19 -18.09 -5.93
CA PHE A 381 -8.25 -17.20 -4.76
C PHE A 381 -6.89 -16.64 -4.35
N GLY A 382 -5.81 -17.03 -5.02
CA GLY A 382 -4.46 -16.70 -4.58
C GLY A 382 -4.20 -15.20 -4.48
N LEU A 383 -4.66 -14.42 -5.46
CA LEU A 383 -4.50 -12.97 -5.48
C LEU A 383 -5.38 -12.25 -4.43
N SER A 384 -6.50 -12.85 -4.02
CA SER A 384 -7.36 -12.25 -2.99
C SER A 384 -6.65 -12.10 -1.64
N SER A 385 -5.64 -12.94 -1.37
CA SER A 385 -4.83 -12.85 -0.14
C SER A 385 -3.87 -11.66 -0.11
N LEU A 386 -3.57 -11.10 -1.28
CA LEU A 386 -2.72 -9.93 -1.46
C LEU A 386 -3.55 -8.64 -1.41
N LYS A 387 -4.88 -8.73 -1.41
CA LYS A 387 -5.76 -7.58 -1.24
C LYS A 387 -5.42 -6.83 0.06
N ASP A 388 -5.46 -5.51 0.01
CA ASP A 388 -5.19 -4.60 1.13
C ASP A 388 -3.75 -4.67 1.70
N LYS A 389 -2.82 -5.37 1.03
CA LYS A 389 -1.38 -5.34 1.37
C LYS A 389 -0.71 -4.08 0.82
N LEU A 390 0.36 -3.64 1.47
CA LEU A 390 1.14 -2.47 1.05
C LEU A 390 2.16 -2.82 -0.04
N LEU A 391 2.72 -4.03 0.00
CA LEU A 391 3.53 -4.61 -1.08
C LEU A 391 3.39 -6.12 -1.11
N PHE A 392 3.80 -6.75 -2.21
CA PHE A 392 3.97 -8.20 -2.27
C PHE A 392 5.38 -8.62 -2.70
N LEU A 393 5.80 -9.80 -2.24
CA LEU A 393 7.08 -10.42 -2.59
C LEU A 393 6.84 -11.75 -3.27
N ALA A 394 7.54 -11.99 -4.38
CA ALA A 394 7.53 -13.26 -5.09
C ALA A 394 8.95 -13.86 -5.10
N PRO A 395 9.43 -14.45 -3.99
CA PRO A 395 10.85 -14.72 -3.77
C PRO A 395 11.42 -15.95 -4.50
N GLU A 396 10.58 -16.82 -5.05
CA GLU A 396 10.97 -18.11 -5.63
C GLU A 396 10.17 -18.45 -6.91
N ILE A 397 10.10 -17.50 -7.84
CA ILE A 397 9.49 -17.73 -9.15
C ILE A 397 10.34 -18.69 -9.99
N LYS A 398 9.66 -19.58 -10.72
CA LYS A 398 10.21 -20.59 -11.62
C LYS A 398 9.42 -20.60 -12.93
N GLY A 399 9.89 -21.36 -13.92
CA GLY A 399 9.20 -21.50 -15.21
C GLY A 399 7.77 -22.02 -15.10
N ASP A 400 7.47 -22.89 -14.11
CA ASP A 400 6.14 -23.46 -13.86
C ASP A 400 5.22 -22.57 -12.99
N PHE A 401 5.44 -21.25 -13.00
CA PHE A 401 4.66 -20.29 -12.23
C PHE A 401 3.16 -20.40 -12.57
N ARG A 402 2.33 -20.62 -11.55
CA ARG A 402 0.91 -20.99 -11.75
C ARG A 402 -0.04 -19.82 -12.01
N LEU A 403 0.40 -18.58 -11.82
CA LEU A 403 -0.40 -17.41 -12.12
C LEU A 403 -0.65 -17.32 -13.63
N GLU A 404 -1.83 -16.87 -14.05
CA GLU A 404 -2.07 -16.68 -15.48
C GLU A 404 -1.22 -15.51 -16.02
N GLN A 405 -0.79 -15.61 -17.28
CA GLN A 405 -0.01 -14.57 -17.94
C GLN A 405 -0.74 -13.22 -17.98
N SER A 406 -2.06 -13.22 -18.25
CA SER A 406 -2.87 -12.00 -18.29
C SER A 406 -2.97 -11.33 -16.91
N GLU A 407 -3.23 -12.11 -15.86
CA GLU A 407 -3.22 -11.63 -14.48
C GLU A 407 -1.87 -11.06 -14.08
N PHE A 408 -0.76 -11.73 -14.44
CA PHE A 408 0.59 -11.25 -14.17
C PHE A 408 0.87 -9.90 -14.84
N GLN A 409 0.42 -9.70 -16.08
CA GLN A 409 0.55 -8.42 -16.77
C GLN A 409 -0.22 -7.32 -16.02
N LEU A 410 -1.47 -7.58 -15.62
CA LEU A 410 -2.27 -6.64 -14.85
C LEU A 410 -1.63 -6.29 -13.49
N LEU A 411 -1.02 -7.26 -12.80
CA LEU A 411 -0.30 -7.03 -11.54
C LEU A 411 0.87 -6.05 -11.69
N ILE A 412 1.56 -6.06 -12.83
CA ILE A 412 2.71 -5.18 -13.09
C ILE A 412 2.26 -3.81 -13.59
N GLU A 413 1.23 -3.78 -14.44
CA GLU A 413 0.70 -2.55 -15.02
C GLU A 413 -0.13 -1.73 -14.04
N GLY A 414 -0.70 -2.38 -13.03
CA GLY A 414 -1.71 -1.79 -12.17
C GLY A 414 -3.10 -1.75 -12.82
N GLY A 415 -3.43 -2.77 -13.61
CA GLY A 415 -4.69 -2.84 -14.34
C GLY A 415 -5.89 -3.28 -13.48
N ASP A 416 -7.09 -3.12 -14.03
CA ASP A 416 -8.32 -3.59 -13.40
C ASP A 416 -8.41 -5.11 -13.38
N MET A 417 -8.75 -5.68 -12.21
CA MET A 417 -8.93 -7.12 -12.05
C MET A 417 -10.11 -7.48 -11.17
N GLN A 418 -10.68 -8.65 -11.46
CA GLN A 418 -11.76 -9.24 -10.69
C GLN A 418 -11.19 -10.33 -9.77
N LEU A 419 -11.13 -10.05 -8.48
CA LEU A 419 -10.62 -10.97 -7.47
C LEU A 419 -11.76 -11.84 -6.92
N PRO A 420 -11.75 -13.17 -7.16
CA PRO A 420 -12.72 -14.06 -6.53
C PRO A 420 -12.47 -14.09 -5.02
N VAL A 421 -13.53 -13.99 -4.22
CA VAL A 421 -13.45 -14.14 -2.76
C VAL A 421 -14.24 -15.37 -2.35
N LYS A 422 -13.65 -16.25 -1.55
CA LYS A 422 -14.28 -17.52 -1.18
C LYS A 422 -15.59 -17.24 -0.43
N HIS A 423 -16.68 -17.84 -0.90
CA HIS A 423 -18.04 -17.69 -0.33
C HIS A 423 -18.60 -16.25 -0.34
N ARG A 424 -18.06 -15.35 -1.16
CA ARG A 424 -18.55 -13.97 -1.35
C ARG A 424 -18.54 -13.60 -2.83
N GLU A 425 -19.20 -12.50 -3.19
CA GLU A 425 -19.11 -11.94 -4.53
C GLU A 425 -17.67 -11.51 -4.84
N SER A 426 -17.27 -11.65 -6.10
CA SER A 426 -15.96 -11.21 -6.58
C SER A 426 -15.82 -9.70 -6.44
N HIS A 427 -14.67 -9.25 -5.97
CA HIS A 427 -14.35 -7.83 -5.89
C HIS A 427 -13.67 -7.36 -7.17
N TYR A 428 -14.24 -6.36 -7.83
CA TYR A 428 -13.57 -5.62 -8.89
C TYR A 428 -12.71 -4.51 -8.27
N MET A 429 -11.44 -4.42 -8.65
CA MET A 429 -10.54 -3.36 -8.21
C MET A 429 -9.44 -3.07 -9.23
N GLU A 430 -9.00 -1.82 -9.27
CA GLU A 430 -7.74 -1.41 -9.87
C GLU A 430 -6.58 -1.92 -8.99
N TRP A 431 -5.60 -2.61 -9.59
CA TRP A 431 -4.46 -3.12 -8.84
C TRP A 431 -3.43 -2.02 -8.55
N LYS A 432 -3.12 -1.78 -7.28
CA LYS A 432 -2.19 -0.70 -6.87
C LYS A 432 -0.96 -1.17 -6.12
N ILE A 433 -0.88 -2.46 -5.82
CA ILE A 433 0.10 -3.01 -4.89
C ILE A 433 1.40 -3.31 -5.64
N PRO A 434 2.53 -2.66 -5.32
CA PRO A 434 3.80 -2.94 -5.97
C PRO A 434 4.38 -4.29 -5.55
N GLY A 435 5.16 -4.88 -6.45
CA GLY A 435 5.76 -6.20 -6.28
C GLY A 435 7.26 -6.24 -6.53
N LEU A 436 7.97 -7.08 -5.77
CA LEU A 436 9.34 -7.49 -6.06
C LEU A 436 9.39 -8.97 -6.36
N PHE A 437 9.97 -9.32 -7.51
CA PHE A 437 10.08 -10.70 -7.95
C PHE A 437 11.52 -11.19 -7.84
N ALA A 438 11.70 -12.44 -7.49
CA ALA A 438 12.98 -13.13 -7.51
C ALA A 438 12.80 -14.59 -7.92
N GLY A 439 13.76 -15.10 -8.68
CA GLY A 439 13.71 -16.46 -9.19
C GLY A 439 15.06 -16.91 -9.74
N ASN A 440 15.13 -18.18 -10.13
CA ASN A 440 16.30 -18.66 -10.87
C ASN A 440 16.15 -18.39 -12.38
N GLU A 441 14.91 -18.37 -12.85
CA GLU A 441 14.50 -18.15 -14.23
C GLU A 441 13.17 -17.37 -14.22
N PRO A 442 12.87 -16.58 -15.27
CA PRO A 442 11.57 -15.95 -15.43
C PRO A 442 10.46 -17.01 -15.63
N PRO A 443 9.18 -16.65 -15.43
CA PRO A 443 8.05 -17.52 -15.78
C PRO A 443 8.08 -17.94 -17.25
N ASN A 444 7.64 -19.17 -17.57
CA ASN A 444 7.51 -19.66 -18.96
C ASN A 444 6.27 -19.09 -19.66
N TYR A 445 6.16 -17.77 -19.68
CA TYR A 445 5.13 -17.06 -20.43
C TYR A 445 5.60 -16.82 -21.87
N THR A 446 4.66 -16.85 -22.81
CA THR A 446 4.98 -16.61 -24.22
C THR A 446 5.11 -15.11 -24.46
N ASP A 447 6.30 -14.65 -24.83
CA ASP A 447 6.56 -13.22 -25.06
C ASP A 447 6.16 -12.75 -26.48
N ASN A 448 4.86 -12.81 -26.78
CA ASN A 448 4.36 -12.31 -28.06
C ASN A 448 4.41 -10.78 -28.08
N SER A 449 5.22 -10.20 -28.98
CA SER A 449 5.35 -8.73 -29.13
C SER A 449 5.77 -7.99 -27.86
N GLY A 450 6.65 -8.59 -27.04
CA GLY A 450 7.13 -7.97 -25.81
C GLY A 450 6.09 -7.92 -24.68
N SER A 451 5.08 -8.80 -24.70
CA SER A 451 4.04 -8.90 -23.67
C SER A 451 4.58 -9.16 -22.24
N ILE A 452 5.82 -9.63 -22.10
CA ILE A 452 6.50 -9.84 -20.81
C ILE A 452 7.82 -9.07 -20.77
N SER A 453 8.61 -9.07 -21.84
CA SER A 453 9.93 -8.42 -21.85
C SER A 453 9.91 -6.92 -21.62
N ARG A 454 8.83 -6.23 -21.97
CA ARG A 454 8.68 -4.79 -21.67
C ARG A 454 8.25 -4.49 -20.22
N ARG A 455 7.87 -5.51 -19.44
CA ARG A 455 7.30 -5.40 -18.08
C ARG A 455 8.25 -5.87 -16.98
N LEU A 456 9.25 -6.68 -17.31
CA LEU A 456 10.23 -7.18 -16.34
C LEU A 456 11.60 -6.56 -16.59
N VAL A 457 12.10 -5.84 -15.60
CA VAL A 457 13.47 -5.33 -15.58
C VAL A 457 14.32 -6.30 -14.80
N VAL A 458 15.26 -6.96 -15.47
CA VAL A 458 15.98 -8.11 -14.93
C VAL A 458 17.36 -7.70 -14.42
N ALA A 459 17.60 -7.91 -13.12
CA ALA A 459 18.93 -7.83 -12.52
C ALA A 459 19.50 -9.25 -12.33
N LYS A 460 20.63 -9.55 -12.99
CA LYS A 460 21.25 -10.90 -13.02
C LYS A 460 22.22 -11.10 -11.86
N PHE A 461 21.82 -11.89 -10.88
CA PHE A 461 22.61 -12.36 -9.74
C PHE A 461 23.29 -13.71 -10.04
N ASN A 462 24.25 -13.70 -10.96
CA ASN A 462 24.93 -14.90 -11.48
C ASN A 462 26.07 -15.42 -10.58
N LYS A 463 26.61 -14.58 -9.69
CA LYS A 463 27.75 -14.95 -8.83
C LYS A 463 27.25 -15.53 -7.51
N LYS A 464 27.63 -16.79 -7.24
CA LYS A 464 27.34 -17.46 -5.97
C LYS A 464 28.22 -16.90 -4.87
N VAL A 465 27.63 -16.55 -3.72
CA VAL A 465 28.38 -16.09 -2.55
C VAL A 465 29.02 -17.30 -1.85
N TYR A 466 30.35 -17.37 -1.89
CA TYR A 466 31.13 -18.45 -1.26
C TYR A 466 31.37 -18.18 0.23
N ASN A 467 31.92 -17.01 0.55
CA ASN A 467 32.21 -16.59 1.92
C ASN A 467 31.00 -15.82 2.46
N LYS A 468 30.09 -16.53 3.13
CA LYS A 468 28.91 -15.91 3.73
C LYS A 468 29.28 -15.29 5.07
N ASP A 469 28.98 -14.01 5.22
CA ASP A 469 29.04 -13.33 6.51
C ASP A 469 27.87 -13.83 7.39
N PRO A 470 28.15 -14.49 8.53
CA PRO A 470 27.10 -14.99 9.42
C PRO A 470 26.29 -13.87 10.09
N ASP A 471 26.86 -12.67 10.23
CA ASP A 471 26.23 -11.52 10.90
C ASP A 471 25.53 -10.57 9.91
N LEU A 472 25.51 -10.91 8.61
CA LEU A 472 24.97 -10.04 7.57
C LEU A 472 23.53 -9.59 7.84
N ASP A 473 22.65 -10.47 8.33
CA ASP A 473 21.27 -10.08 8.65
C ASP A 473 21.23 -9.04 9.77
N TYR A 474 22.06 -9.20 10.81
CA TYR A 474 22.15 -8.25 11.92
C TYR A 474 22.69 -6.89 11.46
N LYS A 475 23.72 -6.88 10.61
CA LYS A 475 24.26 -5.66 10.04
C LYS A 475 23.26 -4.93 9.15
N LEU A 476 22.60 -5.65 8.25
CA LEU A 476 21.55 -5.08 7.41
C LEU A 476 20.36 -4.56 8.21
N ASN A 477 20.01 -5.19 9.34
CA ASN A 477 19.00 -4.65 10.24
C ASN A 477 19.40 -3.30 10.85
N LYS A 478 20.68 -3.07 11.10
CA LYS A 478 21.19 -1.76 11.54
C LYS A 478 21.17 -0.73 10.43
N GLU A 479 21.47 -1.14 9.20
CA GLU A 479 21.44 -0.28 8.02
C GLU A 479 20.02 0.00 7.51
N LEU A 480 19.00 -0.74 7.98
CA LEU A 480 17.64 -0.66 7.47
C LEU A 480 17.09 0.77 7.31
N PRO A 481 17.24 1.69 8.29
CA PRO A 481 16.79 3.08 8.12
C PRO A 481 17.52 3.82 6.99
N ALA A 482 18.84 3.61 6.85
CA ALA A 482 19.64 4.21 5.79
C ALA A 482 19.30 3.62 4.41
N ILE A 483 19.03 2.31 4.35
CA ILE A 483 18.55 1.64 3.12
C ILE A 483 17.20 2.23 2.69
N MET A 484 16.27 2.43 3.64
CA MET A 484 14.97 3.04 3.37
C MET A 484 15.10 4.47 2.84
N LYS A 485 15.90 5.32 3.51
CA LYS A 485 16.20 6.68 3.06
C LYS A 485 16.78 6.68 1.64
N LYS A 486 17.88 5.94 1.44
CA LYS A 486 18.58 5.83 0.16
C LYS A 486 17.68 5.39 -0.97
N ALA A 487 16.85 4.37 -0.73
CA ALA A 487 15.92 3.85 -1.73
C ALA A 487 14.81 4.87 -2.06
N ALA A 488 14.20 5.50 -1.04
CA ALA A 488 13.18 6.51 -1.25
C ALA A 488 13.71 7.70 -2.07
N CYS A 489 14.87 8.27 -1.68
CA CYS A 489 15.50 9.37 -2.42
C CYS A 489 15.85 8.95 -3.86
N ALA A 490 16.31 7.70 -4.07
CA ALA A 490 16.59 7.19 -5.41
C ALA A 490 15.36 7.22 -6.31
N TYR A 491 14.22 6.71 -5.82
CA TYR A 491 12.98 6.69 -6.59
C TYR A 491 12.47 8.10 -6.91
N LEU A 492 12.43 8.98 -5.91
CA LEU A 492 12.00 10.37 -6.11
C LEU A 492 12.90 11.11 -7.11
N SER A 493 14.22 10.91 -7.02
CA SER A 493 15.20 11.44 -7.98
C SER A 493 14.91 10.98 -9.40
N ALA A 494 14.61 9.68 -9.59
CA ALA A 494 14.28 9.13 -10.90
C ALA A 494 12.94 9.65 -11.44
N VAL A 495 11.90 9.75 -10.60
CA VAL A 495 10.59 10.29 -10.98
C VAL A 495 10.73 11.75 -11.45
N ASN A 496 11.42 12.58 -10.67
CA ASN A 496 11.58 14.00 -11.02
C ASN A 496 12.42 14.16 -12.30
N LYS A 497 13.48 13.35 -12.47
CA LYS A 497 14.40 13.44 -13.62
C LYS A 497 13.81 12.92 -14.93
N TYR A 498 13.10 11.80 -14.91
CA TYR A 498 12.63 11.09 -16.12
C TYR A 498 11.13 11.29 -16.39
N ARG A 499 10.51 12.28 -15.74
CA ARG A 499 9.09 12.62 -15.94
C ARG A 499 8.79 12.87 -17.42
N GLY A 500 7.83 12.13 -17.97
CA GLY A 500 7.40 12.27 -19.37
C GLY A 500 8.36 11.67 -20.42
N GLN A 501 9.42 10.98 -20.00
CA GLN A 501 10.32 10.27 -20.91
C GLN A 501 9.94 8.79 -21.03
N ASP A 502 10.37 8.13 -22.11
CA ASP A 502 10.21 6.68 -22.24
C ASP A 502 11.11 5.96 -21.22
N PHE A 503 10.52 5.03 -20.47
CA PHE A 503 11.19 4.33 -19.39
C PHE A 503 12.41 3.52 -19.86
N TRP A 504 12.28 2.75 -20.94
CA TRP A 504 13.35 1.89 -21.44
C TRP A 504 14.49 2.69 -22.07
N THR A 505 14.19 3.87 -22.63
CA THR A 505 15.25 4.80 -23.09
C THR A 505 16.05 5.43 -21.94
N SER A 506 15.47 5.49 -20.73
CA SER A 506 16.12 6.06 -19.54
C SER A 506 17.01 5.06 -18.80
N LEU A 507 16.83 3.77 -19.03
CA LEU A 507 17.61 2.70 -18.42
C LEU A 507 19.01 2.52 -19.05
N PRO A 508 20.02 2.10 -18.26
CA PRO A 508 21.32 1.66 -18.72
C PRO A 508 21.25 0.53 -19.75
N GLU A 509 22.26 0.46 -20.62
CA GLU A 509 22.40 -0.58 -21.63
C GLU A 509 22.29 -2.00 -21.05
N TYR A 510 22.85 -2.20 -19.84
CA TYR A 510 22.72 -3.43 -19.07
C TYR A 510 21.30 -4.01 -19.03
N PHE A 511 20.28 -3.18 -18.73
CA PHE A 511 18.90 -3.68 -18.62
C PHE A 511 18.23 -3.92 -19.97
N ARG A 512 18.72 -3.27 -21.04
CA ARG A 512 18.27 -3.54 -22.40
C ARG A 512 18.84 -4.86 -22.91
N ASP A 513 20.07 -5.18 -22.53
CA ASP A 513 20.68 -6.46 -22.85
C ASP A 513 19.99 -7.61 -22.10
N THR A 514 19.74 -7.46 -20.79
CA THR A 514 19.00 -8.49 -20.05
C THR A 514 17.55 -8.67 -20.52
N GLN A 515 16.92 -7.59 -21.03
CA GLN A 515 15.62 -7.66 -21.70
C GLN A 515 15.69 -8.49 -22.99
N ARG A 516 16.69 -8.26 -23.84
CA ARG A 516 16.91 -9.05 -25.07
C ARG A 516 17.17 -10.52 -24.76
N ASP A 517 18.03 -10.80 -23.77
CA ASP A 517 18.31 -12.17 -23.33
C ASP A 517 17.02 -12.89 -22.89
N MET A 518 16.14 -12.20 -22.16
CA MET A 518 14.87 -12.78 -21.72
C MET A 518 13.91 -13.03 -22.89
N ALA A 519 13.84 -12.12 -23.87
CA ALA A 519 13.03 -12.32 -25.08
C ALA A 519 13.53 -13.53 -25.89
N GLN A 520 14.85 -13.70 -26.03
CA GLN A 520 15.45 -14.87 -26.69
C GLN A 520 15.13 -16.19 -25.97
N ASN A 521 15.13 -16.19 -24.64
CA ASN A 521 14.82 -17.39 -23.85
C ASN A 521 13.33 -17.77 -23.84
N THR A 522 12.44 -16.79 -24.05
CA THR A 522 10.98 -17.01 -23.96
C THR A 522 10.31 -17.18 -25.33
N HIS A 523 10.97 -16.81 -26.42
CA HIS A 523 10.40 -16.90 -27.77
C HIS A 523 11.33 -17.57 -28.79
N SER A 524 10.95 -18.78 -29.24
CA SER A 524 11.79 -19.60 -30.15
C SER A 524 12.19 -18.89 -31.46
N LEU A 525 11.34 -18.00 -31.99
CA LEU A 525 11.69 -17.23 -33.19
C LEU A 525 12.76 -16.16 -32.93
N GLU A 526 12.75 -15.52 -31.75
CA GLU A 526 13.79 -14.55 -31.35
C GLU A 526 15.12 -15.26 -31.17
N HIS A 527 15.09 -16.44 -30.53
CA HIS A 527 16.25 -17.32 -30.43
C HIS A 527 16.82 -17.69 -31.81
N PHE A 528 15.97 -18.02 -32.78
CA PHE A 528 16.40 -18.34 -34.14
C PHE A 528 17.03 -17.16 -34.87
N LEU A 529 16.41 -15.97 -34.82
CA LEU A 529 16.95 -14.76 -35.45
C LEU A 529 18.30 -14.34 -34.84
N SER A 530 18.50 -14.63 -33.55
CA SER A 530 19.75 -14.34 -32.83
C SER A 530 20.80 -15.44 -32.94
N SER A 531 20.47 -16.61 -33.50
CA SER A 531 21.34 -17.82 -33.52
C SER A 531 22.53 -17.74 -34.49
N GLY A 532 22.71 -16.63 -35.22
CA GLY A 532 23.74 -16.48 -36.25
C GLY A 532 23.47 -17.24 -37.55
N LYS A 533 22.44 -18.10 -37.61
CA LYS A 533 22.02 -18.83 -38.82
C LYS A 533 21.29 -17.96 -39.84
N VAL A 534 21.04 -16.71 -39.50
CA VAL A 534 20.18 -15.78 -40.22
C VAL A 534 20.89 -14.44 -40.34
N THR A 535 20.84 -13.83 -41.52
CA THR A 535 21.34 -12.47 -41.76
C THR A 535 20.16 -11.53 -41.91
N ILE A 536 20.15 -10.43 -41.15
CA ILE A 536 19.08 -9.43 -41.17
C ILE A 536 19.59 -8.20 -41.92
N GLY A 537 18.80 -7.70 -42.87
CA GLY A 537 19.12 -6.51 -43.67
C GLY A 537 18.07 -6.26 -44.75
N SER A 538 17.86 -4.99 -45.08
CA SER A 538 16.77 -4.53 -45.97
C SER A 538 16.82 -5.11 -47.39
N GLU A 539 18.01 -5.49 -47.83
CA GLU A 539 18.37 -6.03 -49.13
C GLU A 539 18.16 -7.54 -49.24
N TYR A 540 17.98 -8.23 -48.12
CA TYR A 540 17.86 -9.67 -48.05
C TYR A 540 16.40 -10.12 -48.14
N TYR A 541 16.18 -11.28 -48.77
CA TYR A 541 14.89 -11.93 -48.78
C TYR A 541 15.06 -13.45 -48.87
N CYS A 542 14.21 -14.18 -48.17
CA CYS A 542 14.17 -15.63 -48.23
C CYS A 542 12.78 -16.17 -48.54
N ARG A 543 12.74 -17.40 -49.03
CA ARG A 543 11.48 -18.09 -49.30
C ARG A 543 10.88 -18.59 -47.99
N GLU A 544 9.59 -18.33 -47.76
CA GLU A 544 8.90 -18.71 -46.49
C GLU A 544 9.09 -20.20 -46.18
N LYS A 545 8.97 -21.07 -47.17
CA LYS A 545 9.16 -22.52 -47.01
C LYS A 545 10.55 -22.87 -46.46
N ASN A 546 11.60 -22.24 -46.97
CA ASN A 546 12.98 -22.50 -46.58
C ASN A 546 13.24 -21.95 -45.17
N PHE A 547 12.75 -20.75 -44.89
CA PHE A 547 12.84 -20.13 -43.57
C PHE A 547 12.15 -20.97 -42.50
N VAL A 548 10.91 -21.39 -42.75
CA VAL A 548 10.14 -22.22 -41.81
C VAL A 548 10.79 -23.59 -41.61
N GLN A 549 11.40 -24.16 -42.65
CA GLN A 549 12.16 -25.41 -42.52
C GLN A 549 13.39 -25.21 -41.61
N ALA A 550 14.22 -24.20 -41.89
CA ALA A 550 15.40 -23.89 -41.08
C ALA A 550 15.04 -23.56 -39.62
N PHE A 551 13.95 -22.82 -39.40
CA PHE A 551 13.40 -22.55 -38.08
C PHE A 551 12.98 -23.83 -37.35
N ASN A 552 12.23 -24.72 -38.01
CA ASN A 552 11.82 -25.98 -37.40
C ASN A 552 13.01 -26.90 -37.07
N ASP A 553 14.06 -26.88 -37.90
CA ASP A 553 15.27 -27.66 -37.66
C ASP A 553 16.07 -27.05 -36.50
N HIS A 554 16.17 -25.72 -36.42
CA HIS A 554 16.74 -25.03 -35.26
C HIS A 554 15.99 -25.34 -33.96
N CYS A 555 14.65 -25.33 -33.97
CA CYS A 555 13.87 -25.70 -32.78
C CYS A 555 14.14 -27.16 -32.35
N LYS A 556 14.38 -28.08 -33.29
CA LYS A 556 14.74 -29.46 -32.95
C LYS A 556 16.14 -29.55 -32.36
N GLU A 557 17.12 -28.87 -32.95
CA GLU A 557 18.50 -28.88 -32.47
C GLU A 557 18.63 -28.28 -31.07
N CYS A 558 17.97 -27.14 -30.83
CA CYS A 558 18.01 -26.42 -29.56
C CYS A 558 16.98 -26.92 -28.54
N HIS A 559 16.22 -27.98 -28.84
CA HIS A 559 15.18 -28.53 -27.97
C HIS A 559 14.10 -27.52 -27.54
N LEU A 560 13.75 -26.59 -28.45
CA LEU A 560 12.73 -25.57 -28.23
C LEU A 560 11.32 -26.10 -28.54
N GLU A 561 10.30 -25.47 -27.97
CA GLU A 561 8.91 -25.78 -28.28
C GLU A 561 8.58 -25.53 -29.76
N ARG A 562 7.76 -26.43 -30.33
CA ARG A 562 7.29 -26.32 -31.71
C ARG A 562 6.04 -25.46 -31.77
N HIS A 563 6.13 -24.34 -32.48
CA HIS A 563 5.00 -23.44 -32.69
C HIS A 563 4.46 -23.51 -34.12
N LYS A 564 3.17 -23.22 -34.26
CA LYS A 564 2.57 -23.02 -35.58
C LYS A 564 3.02 -21.65 -36.11
N PHE A 565 3.65 -21.65 -37.28
CA PHE A 565 4.09 -20.41 -37.94
C PHE A 565 2.89 -19.67 -38.55
N THR A 566 2.22 -18.87 -37.71
CA THR A 566 1.03 -18.08 -38.05
C THR A 566 1.38 -16.60 -38.10
N THR A 567 0.54 -15.78 -38.76
CA THR A 567 0.76 -14.33 -38.82
C THR A 567 0.86 -13.70 -37.44
N ASP A 568 0.00 -14.08 -36.49
CA ASP A 568 0.04 -13.57 -35.12
C ASP A 568 1.33 -13.94 -34.38
N TYR A 569 1.91 -15.11 -34.70
CA TYR A 569 3.15 -15.59 -34.08
C TYR A 569 4.38 -14.78 -34.53
N TYR A 570 4.52 -14.52 -35.83
CA TYR A 570 5.73 -13.84 -36.34
C TYR A 570 5.61 -12.32 -36.39
N LEU A 571 4.41 -11.73 -36.40
CA LEU A 571 4.22 -10.30 -36.68
C LEU A 571 4.92 -9.39 -35.65
N GLY A 572 4.86 -9.75 -34.37
CA GLY A 572 5.55 -9.01 -33.30
C GLY A 572 7.07 -9.00 -33.48
N VAL A 573 7.65 -10.19 -33.55
CA VAL A 573 9.11 -10.38 -33.72
C VAL A 573 9.60 -9.75 -35.01
N PHE A 574 8.91 -9.99 -36.13
CA PHE A 574 9.29 -9.41 -37.41
C PHE A 574 9.19 -7.88 -37.42
N GLY A 575 8.22 -7.30 -36.69
CA GLY A 575 8.12 -5.86 -36.48
C GLY A 575 9.38 -5.25 -35.87
N ASN A 576 9.98 -5.92 -34.87
CA ASN A 576 11.20 -5.44 -34.21
C ASN A 576 12.40 -5.33 -35.16
N TYR A 577 12.46 -6.19 -36.17
CA TYR A 577 13.54 -6.26 -37.16
C TYR A 577 13.18 -5.65 -38.52
N ASN A 578 12.02 -4.99 -38.64
CA ASN A 578 11.47 -4.49 -39.92
C ASN A 578 11.34 -5.56 -41.02
N ILE A 579 11.10 -6.81 -40.62
CA ILE A 579 10.90 -7.95 -41.52
C ILE A 579 9.46 -7.97 -42.02
N THR A 580 9.23 -8.23 -43.31
CA THR A 580 7.87 -8.23 -43.89
C THR A 580 7.61 -9.46 -44.75
N VAL A 581 6.39 -10.02 -44.66
CA VAL A 581 5.98 -11.20 -45.43
C VAL A 581 5.09 -10.77 -46.60
N LYS A 582 5.48 -11.07 -47.84
CA LYS A 582 4.68 -10.76 -49.04
C LYS A 582 4.31 -12.03 -49.80
N LYS A 583 3.03 -12.18 -50.12
CA LYS A 583 2.45 -13.34 -50.83
C LYS A 583 2.37 -13.07 -52.34
N GLY A 584 2.39 -14.14 -53.14
CA GLY A 584 2.15 -14.06 -54.60
C GLY A 584 3.29 -13.47 -55.43
N MET A 585 4.50 -13.43 -54.88
CA MET A 585 5.69 -12.89 -55.54
C MET A 585 6.39 -13.96 -56.39
N LYS A 586 7.07 -13.56 -57.46
CA LYS A 586 7.94 -14.43 -58.26
C LYS A 586 9.36 -13.88 -58.25
N LEU A 587 10.24 -14.50 -57.47
CA LEU A 587 11.62 -14.05 -57.24
C LEU A 587 12.60 -15.22 -57.36
N LYS A 588 13.87 -14.92 -57.65
CA LYS A 588 14.97 -15.91 -57.66
C LYS A 588 15.41 -16.20 -56.23
N TYR A 589 15.65 -17.46 -55.87
CA TYR A 589 16.20 -17.82 -54.55
C TYR A 589 17.12 -19.05 -54.64
N PRO A 590 18.31 -19.09 -54.01
CA PRO A 590 19.00 -18.02 -53.25
C PRO A 590 19.23 -16.72 -54.05
N ASN A 591 19.56 -15.60 -53.42
CA ASN A 591 19.76 -14.30 -54.10
C ASN A 591 21.09 -14.24 -54.88
N THR A 592 21.26 -15.15 -55.84
CA THR A 592 22.43 -15.21 -56.73
C THR A 592 21.99 -15.20 -58.21
N PRO A 593 22.83 -14.68 -59.13
CA PRO A 593 22.46 -14.53 -60.54
C PRO A 593 21.96 -15.83 -61.21
N ASN A 594 22.52 -16.97 -60.80
CA ASN A 594 22.26 -18.31 -61.34
C ASN A 594 21.10 -19.05 -60.68
N SER A 595 20.35 -18.41 -59.77
CA SER A 595 19.32 -19.12 -59.01
C SER A 595 17.98 -19.27 -59.73
N PRO A 596 17.25 -20.38 -59.49
CA PRO A 596 15.92 -20.61 -60.06
C PRO A 596 14.88 -19.63 -59.52
N SER A 597 13.91 -19.27 -60.36
CA SER A 597 12.78 -18.41 -59.98
C SER A 597 11.65 -19.23 -59.36
N TYR A 598 11.22 -18.84 -58.17
CA TYR A 598 10.11 -19.45 -57.45
C TYR A 598 8.94 -18.48 -57.32
N GLN A 599 7.73 -18.99 -57.51
CA GLN A 599 6.49 -18.27 -57.22
C GLN A 599 5.95 -18.70 -55.86
N GLY A 600 5.60 -17.75 -54.99
CA GLY A 600 5.07 -18.05 -53.66
C GLY A 600 5.17 -16.88 -52.68
N THR A 601 5.23 -17.22 -51.39
CA THR A 601 5.46 -16.25 -50.31
C THR A 601 6.95 -16.08 -50.03
N PHE A 602 7.36 -14.83 -49.84
CA PHE A 602 8.72 -14.45 -49.48
C PHE A 602 8.72 -13.57 -48.22
N ILE A 603 9.78 -13.71 -47.44
CA ILE A 603 10.06 -12.91 -46.25
C ILE A 603 11.21 -11.97 -46.60
N PHE A 604 10.97 -10.66 -46.47
CA PHE A 604 11.92 -9.59 -46.77
C PHE A 604 12.53 -9.04 -45.49
N GLY A 605 13.78 -8.59 -45.58
CA GLY A 605 14.55 -8.11 -44.43
C GLY A 605 15.46 -9.19 -43.82
N VAL A 606 15.45 -10.41 -44.38
CA VAL A 606 16.09 -11.58 -43.76
C VAL A 606 16.46 -12.67 -44.79
N ASP A 607 17.63 -13.27 -44.66
CA ASP A 607 18.05 -14.47 -45.42
C ASP A 607 18.79 -15.48 -44.53
N LEU A 608 18.88 -16.74 -44.98
CA LEU A 608 19.57 -17.82 -44.30
C LEU A 608 21.07 -17.80 -44.65
N VAL A 609 21.92 -17.96 -43.66
CA VAL A 609 23.37 -18.11 -43.89
C VAL A 609 23.62 -19.47 -44.53
N ASN A 610 24.14 -19.47 -45.76
CA ASN A 610 24.53 -20.71 -46.44
C ASN A 610 25.90 -21.15 -45.91
N GLU A 611 25.98 -22.27 -45.20
CA GLU A 611 27.24 -22.90 -44.76
C GLU A 611 28.12 -23.43 -45.92
N MET A 612 27.78 -23.15 -47.19
CA MET A 612 28.53 -23.59 -48.37
C MET A 612 29.41 -22.46 -48.96
N GLY A 613 30.30 -21.89 -48.14
CA GLY A 613 31.14 -20.75 -48.56
C GLY A 613 32.57 -20.65 -48.00
N GLU A 614 33.03 -21.56 -47.13
CA GLU A 614 34.42 -21.57 -46.60
C GLU A 614 35.22 -22.80 -47.03
N ASN A 615 35.06 -23.23 -48.28
CA ASN A 615 36.02 -24.13 -48.91
C ASN A 615 36.39 -23.56 -50.28
N GLY A 616 37.41 -22.69 -50.30
CA GLY A 616 38.05 -22.30 -51.55
C GLY A 616 38.59 -20.87 -51.57
N THR A 617 39.75 -20.67 -50.94
CA THR A 617 40.91 -19.95 -51.52
C THR A 617 42.11 -20.22 -50.62
N GLU A 618 42.76 -21.38 -50.80
CA GLU A 618 44.23 -21.38 -50.75
C GLU A 618 44.67 -20.61 -52.00
N ASP A 619 44.93 -19.32 -51.84
CA ASP A 619 45.70 -18.57 -52.83
C ASP A 619 47.14 -18.47 -52.32
N ASP A 620 48.00 -19.24 -52.98
CA ASP A 620 49.44 -18.97 -53.10
C ASP A 620 49.65 -17.48 -53.40
N PHE A 621 50.36 -16.77 -52.53
CA PHE A 621 51.41 -15.79 -52.88
C PHE A 621 52.28 -15.44 -51.66
#